data_AF-A0A7C5D499-F1
#
_entry.id   AF-A0A7C5D499-F1
#
_cell.length_a   1.000
_cell.length_b   1.000
_cell.length_c   1.000
_cell.angle_alpha   90.00
_cell.angle_beta   90.00
_cell.angle_gamma   90.00
#
_symmetry.space_group_name_H-M   'P 1'
#
loop_
_entity.id
_entity.type
_entity.pdbx_description
1 polymer ?
#
loop_
_entity_poly.entity_id
_entity_poly.type
_entity_poly.pdbx_seq_one_letter_code
_entity_poly.pdbx_strand_id
1 'polypeptide(L)'
;MGISVERLRSVNERLKQKINQKSSSGDDNLFTIDISSIAGSDIAVDKKSENLSKIPTALVDAIELDHNSDTVRIDNLIQLLALYDKLEIAKKAPDIENLFMYKAMNISGVGLKEEDFGEIREGKYVQIIAITYEPDKNGKKKAKNISLGYFGKAETLELSFKNEIIEFVLRWRYEKAFQNLKHYRVLLARLK
;
A
#
# COMPACT_ATOMS: atom_id res chain seq x y z
N MET A 1 -3.74 -28.37 -0.70
CA MET A 1 -4.81 -28.99 -1.51
C MET A 1 -4.92 -28.21 -2.81
N GLY A 2 -4.52 -28.81 -3.93
CA GLY A 2 -4.49 -28.13 -5.23
C GLY A 2 -5.90 -27.89 -5.77
N ILE A 3 -6.12 -26.70 -6.34
CA ILE A 3 -7.37 -26.38 -7.04
C ILE A 3 -7.42 -27.27 -8.30
N SER A 4 -8.43 -28.13 -8.38
CA SER A 4 -8.61 -29.06 -9.51
C SER A 4 -8.79 -28.30 -10.83
N VAL A 5 -8.12 -28.78 -11.88
CA VAL A 5 -8.18 -28.25 -13.26
C VAL A 5 -9.63 -28.12 -13.76
N GLU A 6 -10.53 -28.97 -13.26
CA GLU A 6 -11.98 -28.93 -13.54
C GLU A 6 -12.63 -27.61 -13.07
N ARG A 7 -12.21 -27.08 -11.91
CA ARG A 7 -12.71 -25.79 -11.38
C ARG A 7 -12.26 -24.62 -12.26
N LEU A 8 -11.02 -24.64 -12.76
CA LEU A 8 -10.52 -23.59 -13.65
C LEU A 8 -11.26 -23.58 -15.00
N ARG A 9 -11.57 -24.76 -15.56
CA ARG A 9 -12.38 -24.86 -16.80
C ARG A 9 -13.79 -24.31 -16.60
N SER A 10 -14.47 -24.69 -15.52
CA SER A 10 -15.84 -24.21 -15.27
C SER A 10 -15.92 -22.69 -15.04
N VAL A 11 -14.90 -22.07 -14.45
CA VAL A 11 -14.81 -20.62 -14.29
C VAL A 11 -14.63 -19.91 -15.64
N ASN A 12 -13.76 -20.45 -16.51
CA ASN A 12 -13.53 -19.89 -17.84
C ASN A 12 -14.76 -19.98 -18.75
N GLU A 13 -15.52 -21.08 -18.69
CA GLU A 13 -16.75 -21.21 -19.48
C GLU A 13 -17.85 -20.25 -19.00
N ARG A 14 -17.96 -20.00 -17.69
CA ARG A 14 -18.87 -18.98 -17.14
C ARG A 14 -18.49 -17.56 -17.56
N LEU A 15 -17.20 -17.26 -17.66
CA LEU A 15 -16.69 -15.97 -18.14
C LEU A 15 -17.03 -15.74 -19.62
N LYS A 16 -16.83 -16.75 -20.47
CA LYS A 16 -17.19 -16.68 -21.89
C LYS A 16 -18.69 -16.46 -22.09
N GLN A 17 -19.53 -17.14 -21.30
CA GLN A 17 -20.99 -16.95 -21.35
C GLN A 17 -21.41 -15.53 -20.94
N LYS A 18 -20.77 -14.94 -19.91
CA LYS A 18 -21.03 -13.55 -19.51
C LYS A 18 -20.60 -12.53 -20.57
N ILE A 19 -19.50 -12.79 -21.27
CA ILE A 19 -19.03 -11.92 -22.36
C ILE A 19 -20.01 -11.97 -23.54
N ASN A 20 -20.47 -13.16 -23.93
CA ASN A 20 -21.45 -13.32 -25.02
C ASN A 20 -22.85 -12.80 -24.70
N GLN A 21 -23.27 -12.80 -23.42
CA GLN A 21 -24.53 -12.15 -23.02
C GLN A 21 -24.42 -10.62 -22.99
N LYS A 22 -23.22 -10.06 -22.83
CA LYS A 22 -23.00 -8.61 -22.83
C LYS A 22 -22.92 -8.02 -24.24
N SER A 23 -22.67 -8.84 -25.26
CA SER A 23 -22.61 -8.42 -26.66
C SER A 23 -23.93 -8.53 -27.43
N SER A 24 -25.01 -9.02 -26.81
CA SER A 24 -26.35 -9.10 -27.43
C SER A 24 -27.34 -8.03 -26.97
N SER A 25 -26.89 -7.03 -26.20
CA SER A 25 -27.70 -5.88 -25.78
C SER A 25 -27.13 -4.64 -26.47
N GLY A 26 -27.71 -4.28 -27.61
CA GLY A 26 -27.28 -3.13 -28.40
C GLY A 26 -27.47 -1.83 -27.63
N ASP A 27 -26.37 -1.12 -27.41
CA ASP A 27 -26.30 0.32 -27.24
C ASP A 27 -25.00 0.78 -27.91
N ASP A 28 -25.11 1.09 -29.20
CA ASP A 28 -24.06 1.72 -29.99
C ASP A 28 -23.95 3.19 -29.56
N ASN A 29 -23.18 3.44 -28.51
CA ASN A 29 -22.55 4.73 -28.29
C ASN A 29 -21.03 4.52 -28.18
N LEU A 30 -20.43 4.41 -29.36
CA LEU A 30 -18.99 4.38 -29.54
C LEU A 30 -18.44 5.77 -29.16
N PHE A 31 -18.05 5.94 -27.89
CA PHE A 31 -17.21 7.05 -27.46
C PHE A 31 -15.88 6.94 -28.19
N THR A 32 -15.74 7.64 -29.32
CA THR A 32 -14.45 7.97 -29.90
C THR A 32 -13.71 8.87 -28.92
N ILE A 33 -12.83 8.29 -28.12
CA ILE A 33 -11.84 9.04 -27.36
C ILE A 33 -10.89 9.65 -28.38
N ASP A 34 -10.95 10.96 -28.54
CA ASP A 34 -10.03 11.73 -29.35
C ASP A 34 -8.66 11.77 -28.65
N ILE A 35 -7.75 10.90 -29.10
CA ILE A 35 -6.38 10.73 -28.59
C ILE A 35 -5.51 11.98 -28.90
N SER A 36 -6.00 12.95 -29.68
CA SER A 36 -5.29 14.20 -29.96
C SER A 36 -5.30 15.23 -28.82
N SER A 37 -6.05 14.97 -27.73
CA SER A 37 -6.12 15.86 -26.55
C SER A 37 -5.04 15.60 -25.49
N ILE A 38 -4.09 14.68 -25.73
CA ILE A 38 -2.89 14.50 -24.90
C ILE A 38 -1.85 15.57 -25.26
N ALA A 39 -2.23 16.83 -25.13
CA ALA A 39 -1.34 17.98 -25.00
C ALA A 39 -1.48 18.48 -23.56
N GLY A 40 -0.98 17.68 -22.62
CA GLY A 40 -1.08 17.92 -21.18
C GLY A 40 0.26 17.79 -20.45
N SER A 41 1.39 17.96 -21.17
CA SER A 41 2.73 17.84 -20.58
C SER A 41 3.01 18.92 -19.53
N ASP A 42 2.45 20.12 -19.70
CA ASP A 42 2.93 21.28 -18.94
C ASP A 42 2.25 21.38 -17.56
N ILE A 43 0.98 20.94 -17.43
CA ILE A 43 0.23 20.98 -16.16
C ILE A 43 0.65 19.84 -15.20
N ALA A 44 1.05 18.68 -15.73
CA ALA A 44 1.45 17.53 -14.92
C ALA A 44 2.83 17.71 -14.28
N VAL A 45 3.73 18.45 -14.93
CA VAL A 45 5.07 18.75 -14.42
C VAL A 45 5.00 19.71 -13.22
N ASP A 46 4.16 20.74 -13.30
CA ASP A 46 4.00 21.73 -12.23
C ASP A 46 3.43 21.12 -10.94
N LYS A 47 2.36 20.32 -11.05
CA LYS A 47 1.75 19.65 -9.88
C LYS A 47 2.68 18.65 -9.20
N LYS A 48 3.50 17.95 -9.98
CA LYS A 48 4.46 16.98 -9.46
C LYS A 48 5.56 17.67 -8.66
N SER A 49 6.11 18.77 -9.17
CA SER A 49 7.13 19.56 -8.47
C SER A 49 6.59 20.15 -7.17
N GLU A 50 5.36 20.67 -7.18
CA GLU A 50 4.70 21.19 -5.98
C GLU A 50 4.47 20.09 -4.93
N ASN A 51 3.97 18.92 -5.34
CA ASN A 51 3.69 17.82 -4.43
C ASN A 51 4.97 17.19 -3.84
N LEU A 52 6.05 17.09 -4.62
CA LEU A 52 7.34 16.60 -4.10
C LEU A 52 7.88 17.50 -2.98
N SER A 53 7.66 18.81 -3.06
CA SER A 53 8.09 19.76 -2.01
C SER A 53 7.39 19.55 -0.65
N LYS A 54 6.25 18.84 -0.63
CA LYS A 54 5.49 18.51 0.59
C LYS A 54 6.06 17.31 1.34
N ILE A 55 7.02 16.59 0.75
CA ILE A 55 7.65 15.41 1.35
C ILE A 55 8.97 15.83 2.00
N PRO A 56 9.24 15.48 3.27
CA PRO A 56 10.50 15.79 3.92
C PRO A 56 11.71 15.24 3.15
N THR A 57 12.76 16.04 2.98
CA THR A 57 13.97 15.64 2.24
C THR A 57 14.61 14.38 2.83
N ALA A 58 14.68 14.27 4.16
CA ALA A 58 15.20 13.08 4.84
C ALA A 58 14.43 11.80 4.44
N LEU A 59 13.12 11.91 4.22
CA LEU A 59 12.31 10.78 3.76
C LEU A 59 12.56 10.46 2.29
N VAL A 60 12.66 11.48 1.43
CA VAL A 60 13.01 11.33 0.00
C VAL A 60 14.33 10.56 -0.13
N ASP A 61 15.33 10.94 0.65
CA ASP A 61 16.64 10.31 0.67
C ASP A 61 16.57 8.87 1.22
N ALA A 62 15.87 8.66 2.34
CA ALA A 62 15.78 7.35 3.00
C ALA A 62 15.08 6.28 2.15
N ILE A 63 14.10 6.66 1.33
CA ILE A 63 13.42 5.73 0.41
C ILE A 63 14.01 5.77 -1.00
N GLU A 64 15.03 6.60 -1.22
CA GLU A 64 15.68 6.85 -2.50
C GLU A 64 14.64 7.12 -3.61
N LEU A 65 13.72 8.05 -3.33
CA LEU A 65 12.66 8.45 -4.25
C LEU A 65 13.28 9.19 -5.44
N ASP A 66 13.13 8.62 -6.63
CA ASP A 66 13.56 9.27 -7.87
C ASP A 66 12.75 10.55 -8.10
N HIS A 67 13.38 11.65 -8.48
CA HIS A 67 12.68 12.86 -8.93
C HIS A 67 11.79 12.59 -10.16
N ASN A 68 12.09 11.55 -10.94
CA ASN A 68 11.26 11.05 -12.02
C ASN A 68 10.17 10.05 -11.58
N SER A 69 10.07 9.71 -10.29
CA SER A 69 8.98 8.88 -9.76
C SER A 69 7.64 9.43 -10.23
N ASP A 70 6.72 8.55 -10.61
CA ASP A 70 5.39 8.98 -11.04
C ASP A 70 4.65 9.72 -9.92
N THR A 71 3.61 10.46 -10.30
CA THR A 71 2.77 11.18 -9.34
C THR A 71 2.13 10.22 -8.33
N VAL A 72 1.97 8.94 -8.67
CA VAL A 72 1.35 7.93 -7.80
C VAL A 72 2.15 7.69 -6.52
N ARG A 73 3.48 7.52 -6.60
CA ARG A 73 4.31 7.37 -5.39
C ARG A 73 4.32 8.62 -4.53
N ILE A 74 4.36 9.79 -5.18
CA ILE A 74 4.35 11.09 -4.48
C ILE A 74 3.03 11.28 -3.74
N ASP A 75 1.90 11.09 -4.41
CA ASP A 75 0.57 11.21 -3.81
C ASP A 75 0.38 10.17 -2.68
N ASN A 76 0.93 8.96 -2.84
CA ASN A 76 0.94 7.97 -1.79
C ASN A 76 1.68 8.43 -0.53
N LEU A 77 2.87 9.03 -0.70
CA LEU A 77 3.68 9.52 0.41
C LEU A 77 3.03 10.71 1.11
N ILE A 78 2.44 11.65 0.36
CA ILE A 78 1.71 12.78 0.94
C ILE A 78 0.58 12.28 1.84
N GLN A 79 -0.22 11.32 1.36
CA GLN A 79 -1.31 10.79 2.16
C GLN A 79 -0.81 9.94 3.34
N LEU A 80 0.30 9.21 3.18
CA LEU A 80 0.95 8.49 4.27
C LEU A 80 1.40 9.46 5.38
N LEU A 81 1.97 10.62 5.02
CA LEU A 81 2.40 11.66 5.96
C LEU A 81 1.21 12.26 6.71
N ALA A 82 0.12 12.59 6.00
CA ALA A 82 -1.09 13.09 6.63
C ALA A 82 -1.67 12.09 7.66
N LEU A 83 -1.66 10.79 7.33
CA LEU A 83 -2.10 9.74 8.24
C LEU A 83 -1.11 9.49 9.40
N TYR A 84 0.19 9.61 9.15
CA TYR A 84 1.23 9.51 10.18
C TYR A 84 1.02 10.53 11.29
N ASP A 85 0.72 11.78 10.92
CA ASP A 85 0.40 12.85 11.87
C ASP A 85 -0.94 12.59 12.56
N LYS A 86 -1.99 12.29 11.78
CA LYS A 86 -3.36 12.10 12.29
C LYS A 86 -3.47 10.94 13.28
N LEU A 87 -2.78 9.83 13.02
CA LEU A 87 -2.76 8.65 13.88
C LEU A 87 -1.72 8.75 15.01
N GLU A 88 -1.03 9.90 15.11
CA GLU A 88 -0.01 10.20 16.11
C GLU A 88 1.12 9.16 16.17
N ILE A 89 1.49 8.59 15.02
CA ILE A 89 2.51 7.53 14.92
C ILE A 89 3.87 8.03 15.41
N ALA A 90 4.14 9.32 15.25
CA ALA A 90 5.32 10.02 15.77
C ALA A 90 5.56 9.80 17.27
N LYS A 91 4.52 9.53 18.08
CA LYS A 91 4.66 9.24 19.52
C LYS A 91 5.44 7.95 19.78
N LYS A 92 5.50 7.03 18.81
CA LYS A 92 6.19 5.72 18.93
C LYS A 92 7.34 5.57 17.95
N ALA A 93 7.27 6.19 16.79
CA ALA A 93 8.33 6.23 15.78
C ALA A 93 8.46 7.68 15.32
N PRO A 94 9.25 8.53 16.00
CA PRO A 94 9.27 9.99 15.80
C PRO A 94 9.84 10.43 14.46
N ASP A 95 10.81 9.67 13.95
CA ASP A 95 11.44 9.96 12.66
C ASP A 95 10.73 9.16 11.57
N ILE A 96 10.14 9.85 10.60
CA ILE A 96 9.33 9.22 9.55
C ILE A 96 10.17 8.30 8.65
N GLU A 97 11.43 8.64 8.40
CA GLU A 97 12.38 7.84 7.64
C GLU A 97 12.60 6.45 8.28
N ASN A 98 12.51 6.37 9.62
CA ASN A 98 12.67 5.12 10.36
C ASN A 98 11.47 4.18 10.15
N LEU A 99 10.31 4.68 9.70
CA LEU A 99 9.16 3.87 9.37
C LEU A 99 9.50 2.82 8.28
N PHE A 100 10.42 3.15 7.38
CA PHE A 100 10.83 2.25 6.30
C PHE A 100 11.94 1.27 6.68
N MET A 101 12.51 1.38 7.88
CA MET A 101 13.44 0.40 8.43
C MET A 101 12.75 -0.91 8.84
N TYR A 102 11.45 -0.83 9.17
CA TYR A 102 10.65 -2.00 9.51
C TYR A 102 10.55 -2.98 8.33
N LYS A 103 10.55 -4.27 8.65
CA LYS A 103 10.49 -5.37 7.68
C LYS A 103 9.07 -5.71 7.28
N ALA A 104 8.13 -5.53 8.18
CA ALA A 104 6.71 -5.70 7.93
C ALA A 104 5.92 -4.79 8.85
N MET A 105 4.69 -4.48 8.43
CA MET A 105 3.71 -3.76 9.22
C MET A 105 2.34 -4.41 9.03
N ASN A 106 1.61 -4.59 10.12
CA ASN A 106 0.30 -5.23 10.13
C ASN A 106 -0.63 -4.57 11.14
N ILE A 107 -1.92 -4.93 11.08
CA ILE A 107 -2.95 -4.47 11.99
C ILE A 107 -3.45 -5.68 12.79
N SER A 108 -3.50 -5.56 14.12
CA SER A 108 -4.29 -6.48 14.95
C SER A 108 -5.72 -5.99 15.06
N GLY A 109 -6.67 -6.89 15.26
CA GLY A 109 -8.08 -6.53 15.48
C GLY A 109 -8.88 -6.22 14.22
N VAL A 110 -8.23 -6.03 13.08
CA VAL A 110 -8.86 -5.82 11.76
C VAL A 110 -8.21 -6.73 10.72
N GLY A 111 -9.03 -7.35 9.86
CA GLY A 111 -8.55 -8.15 8.75
C GLY A 111 -7.98 -7.31 7.61
N LEU A 112 -6.92 -7.82 6.99
CA LEU A 112 -6.18 -7.16 5.90
C LEU A 112 -5.95 -8.08 4.71
N LYS A 113 -6.46 -9.31 4.76
CA LYS A 113 -6.42 -10.21 3.61
C LYS A 113 -7.66 -9.98 2.77
N GLU A 114 -7.62 -10.44 1.53
CA GLU A 114 -8.76 -10.29 0.63
C GLU A 114 -10.03 -10.94 1.18
N GLU A 115 -9.90 -12.09 1.84
CA GLU A 115 -11.03 -12.82 2.42
C GLU A 115 -11.64 -12.20 3.68
N ASP A 116 -10.90 -11.35 4.41
CA ASP A 116 -11.32 -10.75 5.69
C ASP A 116 -11.14 -9.22 5.72
N PHE A 117 -11.07 -8.58 4.55
CA PHE A 117 -10.64 -7.18 4.45
C PHE A 117 -11.58 -6.23 5.20
N GLY A 118 -11.04 -5.51 6.19
CA GLY A 118 -11.81 -4.57 7.01
C GLY A 118 -12.70 -5.24 8.05
N GLU A 119 -12.76 -6.58 8.10
CA GLU A 119 -13.55 -7.29 9.11
C GLU A 119 -12.96 -7.08 10.51
N ILE A 120 -13.85 -6.84 11.46
CA ILE A 120 -13.50 -6.62 12.87
C ILE A 120 -13.37 -7.96 13.56
N ARG A 121 -12.33 -8.10 14.38
CA ARG A 121 -12.18 -9.23 15.30
C ARG A 121 -12.67 -8.81 16.68
N GLU A 122 -13.88 -9.23 17.03
CA GLU A 122 -14.52 -8.86 18.29
C GLU A 122 -13.65 -9.17 19.52
N GLY A 123 -13.65 -8.25 20.49
CA GLY A 123 -12.87 -8.37 21.71
C GLY A 123 -11.36 -8.20 21.51
N LYS A 124 -10.90 -7.91 20.28
CA LYS A 124 -9.51 -7.56 19.99
C LYS A 124 -9.33 -6.05 19.91
N TYR A 125 -8.13 -5.63 20.29
CA TYR A 125 -7.71 -4.25 20.14
C TYR A 125 -7.15 -3.99 18.74
N VAL A 126 -7.49 -2.81 18.22
CA VAL A 126 -6.89 -2.31 16.97
C VAL A 126 -5.54 -1.71 17.30
N GLN A 127 -4.51 -2.25 16.67
CA GLN A 127 -3.13 -1.85 16.90
C GLN A 127 -2.35 -1.94 15.60
N ILE A 128 -1.55 -0.93 15.29
CA ILE A 128 -0.55 -1.03 14.24
C ILE A 128 0.71 -1.63 14.86
N ILE A 129 1.20 -2.72 14.26
CA ILE A 129 2.37 -3.46 14.72
C ILE A 129 3.38 -3.54 13.59
N ALA A 130 4.61 -3.12 13.86
CA ALA A 130 5.74 -3.26 12.96
C ALA A 130 6.71 -4.36 13.43
N ILE A 131 7.45 -4.96 12.50
CA ILE A 131 8.45 -5.98 12.77
C ILE A 131 9.83 -5.43 12.42
N THR A 132 10.78 -5.55 13.36
CA THR A 132 12.21 -5.31 13.12
C THR A 132 13.02 -6.60 13.34
N TYR A 133 14.27 -6.60 12.87
CA TYR A 133 15.25 -7.62 13.19
C TYR A 133 16.36 -7.01 14.05
N GLU A 134 16.34 -7.32 15.34
CA GLU A 134 17.41 -6.96 16.27
C GLU A 134 18.33 -8.18 16.46
N PRO A 135 19.66 -8.00 16.49
CA PRO A 135 20.57 -9.06 16.89
C PRO A 135 20.33 -9.43 18.36
N ASP A 136 20.19 -10.72 18.65
CA ASP A 136 20.17 -11.19 20.03
C ASP A 136 21.57 -11.13 20.66
N LYS A 137 21.68 -11.48 21.94
CA LYS A 137 22.97 -11.48 22.68
C LYS A 137 24.07 -12.32 22.02
N ASN A 138 23.71 -13.21 21.09
CA ASN A 138 24.62 -14.08 20.35
C ASN A 138 24.77 -13.64 18.87
N GLY A 139 24.31 -12.44 18.51
CA GLY A 139 24.36 -11.90 17.15
C GLY A 139 23.32 -12.47 16.18
N LYS A 140 22.43 -13.38 16.63
CA LYS A 140 21.41 -13.98 15.78
C LYS A 140 20.22 -13.03 15.66
N LYS A 141 19.86 -12.66 14.42
CA LYS A 141 18.72 -11.78 14.15
C LYS A 141 17.41 -12.46 14.60
N LYS A 142 16.68 -11.81 15.52
CA LYS A 142 15.34 -12.22 15.95
C LYS A 142 14.31 -11.18 15.55
N ALA A 143 13.14 -11.65 15.14
CA ALA A 143 11.99 -10.80 14.88
C ALA A 143 11.51 -10.21 16.21
N LYS A 144 11.25 -8.90 16.22
CA LYS A 144 10.67 -8.20 17.34
C LYS A 144 9.48 -7.38 16.87
N ASN A 145 8.37 -7.51 17.57
CA ASN A 145 7.16 -6.72 17.34
C ASN A 145 7.28 -5.39 18.07
N ILE A 146 6.97 -4.31 17.38
CA ILE A 146 6.93 -2.94 17.91
C ILE A 146 5.52 -2.42 17.70
N SER A 147 4.90 -1.93 18.77
CA SER A 147 3.63 -1.23 18.68
C SER A 147 3.84 0.19 18.17
N LEU A 148 3.20 0.55 17.06
CA LEU A 148 3.23 1.92 16.54
C LEU A 148 2.03 2.77 16.99
N GLY A 149 0.92 2.12 17.35
CA GLY A 149 -0.25 2.81 17.87
C GLY A 149 -1.30 1.83 18.38
N TYR A 150 -2.00 2.21 19.44
CA TYR A 150 -3.08 1.45 20.04
C TYR A 150 -4.34 2.31 20.06
N PHE A 151 -5.41 1.83 19.45
CA PHE A 151 -6.56 2.65 19.09
C PHE A 151 -7.84 2.24 19.84
N GLY A 152 -7.76 1.30 20.77
CA GLY A 152 -8.93 0.80 21.51
C GLY A 152 -9.55 -0.45 20.86
N LYS A 153 -10.71 -0.86 21.37
CA LYS A 153 -11.38 -2.10 20.93
C LYS A 153 -11.97 -1.91 19.54
N ALA A 154 -11.87 -2.93 18.70
CA ALA A 154 -12.27 -2.82 17.31
C ALA A 154 -13.76 -2.52 17.13
N GLU A 155 -14.61 -3.04 18.01
CA GLU A 155 -16.05 -2.77 18.05
C GLU A 155 -16.39 -1.34 18.51
N THR A 156 -15.51 -0.67 19.27
CA THR A 156 -15.75 0.68 19.79
C THR A 156 -15.28 1.80 18.86
N LEU A 157 -14.55 1.46 17.80
CA LEU A 157 -13.98 2.44 16.89
C LEU A 157 -14.95 2.82 15.77
N GLU A 158 -15.01 4.10 15.47
CA GLU A 158 -15.69 4.66 14.31
C GLU A 158 -15.16 4.05 13.00
N LEU A 159 -16.04 3.80 12.04
CA LEU A 159 -15.68 3.17 10.77
C LEU A 159 -14.66 4.02 9.98
N SER A 160 -14.84 5.34 9.96
CA SER A 160 -13.92 6.27 9.30
C SER A 160 -12.50 6.17 9.87
N PHE A 161 -12.38 6.17 11.20
CA PHE A 161 -11.09 6.06 11.87
C PHE A 161 -10.43 4.69 11.66
N LYS A 162 -11.20 3.60 11.61
CA LYS A 162 -10.69 2.29 11.22
C LYS A 162 -10.13 2.28 9.80
N ASN A 163 -10.84 2.90 8.86
CA ASN A 163 -10.39 2.98 7.47
C ASN A 163 -9.08 3.77 7.35
N GLU A 164 -8.88 4.81 8.16
CA GLU A 164 -7.63 5.57 8.20
C GLU A 164 -6.45 4.73 8.72
N ILE A 165 -6.68 3.91 9.75
CA ILE A 165 -5.67 2.96 10.27
C ILE A 165 -5.31 1.91 9.21
N ILE A 166 -6.31 1.37 8.49
CA ILE A 166 -6.12 0.44 7.38
C ILE A 166 -5.31 1.11 6.27
N GLU A 167 -5.72 2.30 5.84
CA GLU A 167 -5.09 3.05 4.76
C GLU A 167 -3.62 3.33 5.08
N PHE A 168 -3.30 3.75 6.31
CA PHE A 168 -1.92 4.01 6.73
C PHE A 168 -1.02 2.79 6.49
N VAL A 169 -1.46 1.60 6.92
CA VAL A 169 -0.68 0.37 6.75
C VAL A 169 -0.59 -0.03 5.27
N LEU A 170 -1.65 0.16 4.48
CA LEU A 170 -1.62 -0.14 3.05
C LEU A 170 -0.69 0.81 2.29
N ARG A 171 -0.70 2.10 2.57
CA ARG A 171 0.19 3.09 1.94
C ARG A 171 1.65 2.85 2.29
N TRP A 172 1.92 2.46 3.54
CA TRP A 172 3.25 2.02 3.93
C TRP A 172 3.68 0.77 3.16
N ARG A 173 2.81 -0.25 3.06
CA ARG A 173 3.11 -1.49 2.31
C ARG A 173 3.32 -1.23 0.83
N TYR A 174 2.54 -0.32 0.25
CA TYR A 174 2.67 0.11 -1.13
C TYR A 174 4.07 0.66 -1.39
N GLU A 175 4.52 1.62 -0.57
CA GLU A 175 5.86 2.19 -0.71
C GLU A 175 6.96 1.16 -0.41
N LYS A 176 6.75 0.29 0.59
CA LYS A 176 7.69 -0.80 0.90
C LYS A 176 7.89 -1.77 -0.29
N ALA A 177 6.87 -1.97 -1.12
CA ALA A 177 6.97 -2.80 -2.32
C ALA A 177 7.97 -2.23 -3.33
N PHE A 178 8.06 -0.90 -3.47
CA PHE A 178 9.05 -0.28 -4.37
C PHE A 178 10.50 -0.50 -3.91
N GLN A 179 10.74 -0.49 -2.59
CA GLN A 179 12.06 -0.86 -2.05
C GLN A 179 12.44 -2.31 -2.42
N ASN A 180 11.48 -3.24 -2.35
CA ASN A 180 11.70 -4.62 -2.75
C ASN A 180 11.96 -4.74 -4.26
N LEU A 181 11.17 -4.05 -5.10
CA LEU A 181 11.39 -4.03 -6.55
C LEU A 181 12.77 -3.49 -6.90
N LYS A 182 13.21 -2.41 -6.24
CA LYS A 182 14.54 -1.86 -6.40
C LYS A 182 15.64 -2.85 -6.02
N HIS A 183 15.49 -3.52 -4.87
CA HIS A 183 16.43 -4.56 -4.44
C HIS A 183 16.59 -5.65 -5.51
N TYR A 184 15.48 -6.14 -6.07
CA TYR A 184 15.53 -7.15 -7.14
C TYR A 184 16.19 -6.61 -8.42
N ARG A 185 15.93 -5.36 -8.81
CA ARG A 185 16.62 -4.73 -9.96
C ARG A 185 18.14 -4.72 -9.76
N VAL A 186 18.63 -4.40 -8.56
CA VAL A 186 20.06 -4.44 -8.23
C VAL A 186 20.62 -5.86 -8.31
N LEU A 187 19.92 -6.85 -7.77
CA LEU A 187 20.35 -8.25 -7.85
C LEU A 187 20.42 -8.75 -9.29
N LEU A 188 19.40 -8.43 -10.11
CA LEU A 188 19.37 -8.78 -11.53
C LEU A 188 20.49 -8.10 -12.32
N ALA A 189 20.85 -6.86 -11.99
CA ALA A 189 21.94 -6.15 -12.64
C ALA A 189 23.30 -6.80 -12.39
N ARG A 190 23.51 -7.48 -11.26
CA ARG A 190 24.75 -8.21 -10.95
C ARG A 190 24.92 -9.52 -11.73
N LEU A 191 23.88 -9.98 -12.41
CA LEU A 191 23.94 -11.15 -13.28
C LEU A 191 24.42 -10.80 -14.69
N LYS A 192 24.57 -9.51 -15.00
CA LYS A 192 25.10 -8.99 -16.26
C LYS A 192 26.54 -8.54 -16.06
#